data_AF-A0A957ZEF3-F1
#
_entry.id   AF-A0A957ZEF3-F1
#
_cell.length_a   1.000
_cell.length_b   1.000
_cell.length_c   1.000
_cell.angle_alpha   90.00
_cell.angle_beta   90.00
_cell.angle_gamma   90.00
#
_symmetry.space_group_name_H-M   'P 1'
#
loop_
_entity.id
_entity.type
_entity.pdbx_description
1 polymer ?
#
loop_
_entity_poly.entity_id
_entity_poly.type
_entity_poly.pdbx_seq_one_letter_code
_entity_poly.pdbx_strand_id
1 'polypeptide(L)'
;THFQREPDFDLVAYWREHLDEFVRSFSEYECILRVRAERLNWVRWLTPGRNTLLEENAEGWLTVRLQLDNEELAKMLVFGLGAACQVVEPATLKERVQGACRRLLDHMAVAQHGERVEKAP
;
A
#
# COMPACT_ATOMS: atom_id res chain seq x y z
N THR A 1 1.66 33.16 -18.49
CA THR A 1 2.86 32.67 -17.78
C THR A 1 3.66 31.84 -18.75
N HIS A 2 4.84 32.31 -19.15
CA HIS A 2 5.71 31.61 -20.09
C HIS A 2 6.80 30.89 -19.30
N PHE A 3 6.95 29.59 -19.50
CA PHE A 3 8.05 28.80 -18.93
C PHE A 3 9.29 28.97 -19.81
N GLN A 4 10.43 29.34 -19.23
CA GLN A 4 11.69 29.47 -19.96
C GLN A 4 12.70 28.49 -19.34
N ARG A 5 13.18 27.54 -20.14
CA ARG A 5 14.16 26.54 -19.70
C ARG A 5 15.52 27.21 -19.56
N GLU A 6 16.21 26.94 -18.46
CA GLU A 6 17.59 27.36 -18.24
C GLU A 6 18.51 26.56 -19.19
N PRO A 7 19.26 27.22 -20.09
CA PRO A 7 20.05 26.54 -21.14
C PRO A 7 21.13 25.61 -20.59
N ASP A 8 21.70 25.99 -19.45
CA ASP A 8 22.86 25.33 -18.84
C ASP A 8 22.46 24.39 -17.68
N PHE A 9 21.18 24.02 -17.59
CA PHE A 9 20.71 23.13 -16.55
C PHE A 9 21.26 21.70 -16.72
N ASP A 10 22.18 21.32 -15.84
CA ASP A 10 22.71 19.96 -15.73
C ASP A 10 21.83 19.09 -14.82
N LEU A 11 20.95 18.32 -15.47
CA LEU A 11 20.06 17.38 -14.80
C LEU A 11 20.82 16.30 -14.00
N VAL A 12 21.99 15.85 -14.48
CA VAL A 12 22.75 14.76 -13.84
C VAL A 12 23.42 15.26 -12.56
N ALA A 13 24.05 16.43 -12.61
CA ALA A 13 24.64 17.07 -11.43
C ALA A 13 23.57 17.39 -10.38
N TYR A 14 22.46 17.98 -10.83
CA TYR A 14 21.33 18.29 -9.97
C TYR A 14 20.80 17.06 -9.24
N TRP A 15 20.54 15.95 -9.95
CA TRP A 15 20.10 14.71 -9.31
C TRP A 15 21.13 14.16 -8.33
N ARG A 16 22.41 14.13 -8.69
CA ARG A 16 23.46 13.62 -7.79
C ARG A 16 23.52 14.40 -6.48
N GLU A 17 23.37 15.71 -6.54
CA GLU A 17 23.41 16.58 -5.36
C GLU A 17 22.16 16.44 -4.48
N HIS A 18 21.00 16.16 -5.07
CA HIS A 18 19.72 16.18 -4.36
C HIS A 18 19.15 14.78 -4.06
N LEU A 19 19.76 13.71 -4.57
CA LEU A 19 19.27 12.34 -4.39
C LEU A 19 19.27 11.90 -2.92
N ASP A 20 20.29 12.24 -2.14
CA ASP A 20 20.37 11.78 -0.75
C ASP A 20 19.29 12.42 0.14
N GLU A 21 19.04 13.72 -0.03
CA GLU A 21 17.93 14.41 0.65
C GLU A 21 16.57 13.95 0.13
N PHE A 22 16.45 13.73 -1.19
CA PHE A 22 15.22 13.21 -1.78
C PHE A 22 14.88 11.80 -1.27
N VAL A 23 15.87 10.90 -1.18
CA VAL A 23 15.70 9.55 -0.61
C VAL A 23 15.32 9.62 0.87
N ARG A 24 15.93 10.52 1.64
CA ARG A 24 15.57 10.75 3.06
C ARG A 24 14.22 11.46 3.24
N SER A 25 13.70 12.12 2.21
CA SER A 25 12.41 12.80 2.25
C SER A 25 11.22 11.85 2.10
N PHE A 26 11.45 10.59 1.69
CA PHE A 26 10.40 9.58 1.79
C PHE A 26 10.06 9.38 3.25
N SER A 27 8.83 9.74 3.62
CA SER A 27 8.29 9.41 4.94
C SER A 27 8.18 7.89 5.02
N GLU A 28 9.07 7.24 5.77
CA GLU A 28 8.99 5.79 5.93
C GLU A 28 7.85 5.44 6.89
N TYR A 29 6.89 4.67 6.38
CA TYR A 29 5.82 4.06 7.14
C TYR A 29 6.11 2.56 7.28
N GLU A 30 6.43 2.14 8.49
CA GLU A 30 6.65 0.72 8.81
C GLU A 30 5.32 0.02 9.11
N CYS A 31 5.13 -1.17 8.55
CA CYS A 31 4.08 -2.09 8.98
C CYS A 31 4.55 -3.54 9.01
N ILE A 32 3.88 -4.36 9.82
CA ILE A 32 4.12 -5.80 9.91
C ILE A 32 2.85 -6.51 9.49
N LEU A 33 2.97 -7.36 8.47
CA LEU A 33 1.87 -8.13 7.91
C LEU A 33 2.15 -9.63 8.05
N ARG A 34 1.13 -10.41 8.38
CA ARG A 34 1.11 -11.85 8.10
C ARG A 34 0.51 -12.06 6.72
N VAL A 35 1.25 -12.71 5.84
CA VAL A 35 0.85 -12.95 4.44
C VAL A 35 0.92 -14.43 4.13
N ARG A 36 0.04 -14.91 3.25
CA ARG A 36 0.15 -16.28 2.72
C ARG A 36 1.44 -16.43 1.92
N ALA A 37 2.15 -17.55 2.09
CA ALA A 37 3.43 -17.79 1.44
C ALA A 37 3.37 -17.63 -0.09
N GLU A 38 2.27 -18.07 -0.73
CA GLU A 38 2.01 -17.90 -2.16
C GLU A 38 1.98 -16.43 -2.64
N ARG A 39 1.73 -15.46 -1.74
CA ARG A 39 1.70 -14.03 -2.05
C ARG A 39 3.03 -13.32 -1.77
N LEU A 40 4.02 -14.00 -1.17
CA LEU A 40 5.29 -13.37 -0.80
C LEU A 40 6.01 -12.76 -2.00
N ASN A 41 6.03 -13.45 -3.14
CA ASN A 41 6.70 -12.95 -4.35
C ASN A 41 6.06 -11.65 -4.86
N TRP A 42 4.74 -11.53 -4.75
CA TRP A 42 4.01 -10.33 -5.13
C TRP A 42 4.30 -9.17 -4.17
N VAL A 43 4.33 -9.45 -2.85
CA VAL A 43 4.74 -8.45 -1.85
C VAL A 43 6.17 -7.97 -2.11
N ARG A 44 7.12 -8.88 -2.32
CA ARG A 44 8.53 -8.56 -2.64
C ARG A 44 8.67 -7.70 -3.89
N TRP A 45 7.87 -7.99 -4.92
CA TRP A 45 7.85 -7.20 -6.15
C TRP A 45 7.36 -5.77 -5.93
N LEU A 46 6.38 -5.56 -5.05
CA LEU A 46 5.86 -4.23 -4.71
C LEU A 46 6.75 -3.45 -3.74
N THR A 47 7.54 -4.14 -2.92
CA THR A 47 8.42 -3.52 -1.92
C THR A 47 9.89 -3.92 -2.12
N PRO A 48 10.48 -3.67 -3.30
CA PRO A 48 11.83 -4.12 -3.62
C PRO A 48 12.85 -3.53 -2.65
N GLY A 49 13.62 -4.38 -1.97
CA GLY A 49 14.61 -3.96 -0.97
C GLY A 49 14.02 -3.37 0.32
N ARG A 50 12.69 -3.29 0.43
CA ARG A 50 11.96 -2.65 1.55
C ARG A 50 11.08 -3.63 2.32
N ASN A 51 11.45 -4.91 2.30
CA ASN A 51 10.79 -5.96 3.06
C ASN A 51 11.80 -6.84 3.79
N THR A 52 11.42 -7.33 4.96
CA THR A 52 12.21 -8.27 5.75
C THR A 52 11.29 -9.36 6.28
N LEU A 53 11.62 -10.61 5.96
CA LEU A 53 10.94 -11.77 6.52
C LEU A 53 11.33 -11.92 8.00
N LEU A 54 10.35 -11.94 8.89
CA LEU A 54 10.55 -12.06 10.33
C LEU A 54 10.33 -13.49 10.83
N GLU A 55 9.32 -14.18 10.29
CA GLU A 55 8.94 -15.52 10.72
C GLU A 55 8.32 -16.30 9.57
N GLU A 56 8.61 -17.60 9.51
CA GLU A 56 7.89 -18.57 8.68
C GLU A 56 7.11 -19.52 9.60
N ASN A 57 5.79 -19.55 9.47
CA ASN A 57 4.94 -20.49 10.20
C ASN A 57 4.68 -21.73 9.34
N ALA A 58 4.65 -22.90 9.98
CA ALA A 58 4.38 -24.21 9.36
C ALA A 58 3.04 -24.26 8.57
N GLU A 59 2.08 -23.39 8.87
CA GLU A 59 0.75 -23.33 8.23
C GLU A 59 0.69 -22.49 6.93
N GLY A 60 1.84 -22.18 6.32
CA GLY A 60 1.91 -21.44 5.05
C GLY A 60 1.61 -19.94 5.19
N TRP A 61 1.81 -19.40 6.39
CA TRP A 61 1.79 -17.96 6.68
C TRP A 61 3.19 -17.47 7.01
N LEU A 62 3.51 -16.28 6.56
CA LEU A 62 4.79 -15.62 6.75
C LEU A 62 4.57 -14.26 7.40
N THR A 63 5.36 -13.92 8.40
CA THR A 63 5.34 -12.58 9.02
C THR A 63 6.42 -11.74 8.36
N VAL A 64 6.06 -10.60 7.77
CA VAL A 64 6.95 -9.73 6.99
C VAL A 64 6.84 -8.30 7.49
N ARG A 65 7.99 -7.68 7.78
CA ARG A 65 8.12 -6.23 7.99
C ARG A 65 8.27 -5.54 6.64
N LEU A 66 7.54 -4.45 6.43
CA LEU A 66 7.55 -3.65 5.22
C LEU A 66 7.85 -2.19 5.55
N GLN A 67 8.66 -1.54 4.71
CA GLN A 67 8.81 -0.09 4.69
C GLN A 67 8.11 0.48 3.46
N LEU A 68 7.14 1.37 3.67
CA LEU A 68 6.32 1.98 2.63
C LEU A 68 6.42 3.50 2.72
N ASP A 69 5.95 4.23 1.70
CA ASP A 69 6.07 5.70 1.67
C ASP A 69 5.00 6.42 2.52
N ASN A 70 3.94 5.71 2.91
CA ASN A 70 2.87 6.22 3.77
C ASN A 70 1.87 5.13 4.14
N GLU A 71 0.96 5.45 5.06
CA GLU A 71 -0.15 4.60 5.49
C GLU A 71 -1.12 4.25 4.34
N GLU A 72 -1.33 5.14 3.36
CA GLU A 72 -2.29 4.88 2.28
C GLU A 72 -1.79 3.78 1.34
N LEU A 73 -0.49 3.75 1.01
CA LEU A 73 0.12 2.63 0.30
C LEU A 73 -0.02 1.32 1.09
N ALA A 74 0.16 1.36 2.41
CA ALA A 74 -0.03 0.19 3.28
C ALA A 74 -1.47 -0.34 3.20
N LYS A 75 -2.46 0.56 3.26
CA LYS A 75 -3.88 0.19 3.08
C LYS A 75 -4.13 -0.44 1.72
N MET A 76 -3.65 0.17 0.64
CA MET A 76 -3.83 -0.37 -0.72
C MET A 76 -3.21 -1.76 -0.86
N LEU A 77 -2.03 -1.98 -0.30
CA LEU A 77 -1.39 -3.30 -0.28
C LEU A 77 -2.25 -4.33 0.45
N VAL A 78 -2.75 -3.99 1.64
CA VAL A 78 -3.64 -4.88 2.43
C VAL A 78 -4.91 -5.21 1.64
N PHE A 79 -5.53 -4.23 0.99
CA PHE A 79 -6.69 -4.46 0.14
C PHE A 79 -6.37 -5.34 -1.07
N GLY A 80 -5.23 -5.12 -1.74
CA GLY A 80 -4.79 -5.93 -2.88
C GLY A 80 -4.50 -7.39 -2.51
N LEU A 81 -4.03 -7.64 -1.29
CA LEU A 81 -3.84 -9.00 -0.76
C LEU A 81 -5.15 -9.65 -0.30
N GLY A 82 -6.13 -8.85 0.13
CA GLY A 82 -7.41 -9.31 0.63
C GLY A 82 -7.26 -10.34 1.75
N ALA A 83 -7.96 -11.47 1.64
CA ALA A 83 -7.95 -12.54 2.64
C ALA A 83 -6.59 -13.25 2.81
N ALA A 84 -5.63 -13.03 1.92
CA ALA A 84 -4.28 -13.57 2.02
C ALA A 84 -3.34 -12.72 2.91
N CYS A 85 -3.88 -11.72 3.63
CA CYS A 85 -3.13 -10.82 4.50
C CYS A 85 -3.86 -10.56 5.82
N GLN A 86 -3.08 -10.40 6.89
CA GLN A 86 -3.51 -9.91 8.19
C GLN A 86 -2.53 -8.83 8.66
N VAL A 87 -3.07 -7.69 9.12
CA VAL A 87 -2.26 -6.63 9.73
C VAL A 87 -1.91 -7.04 11.16
N VAL A 88 -0.62 -7.12 11.46
CA VAL A 88 -0.10 -7.33 12.82
C VAL A 88 0.11 -5.97 13.48
N GLU A 89 0.90 -5.11 12.84
CA GLU A 89 1.21 -3.75 13.31
C GLU A 89 1.30 -2.76 12.13
N PRO A 90 1.06 -1.46 12.37
CA PRO A 90 0.53 -0.89 13.61
C PRO A 90 -0.98 -1.15 13.77
N ALA A 91 -1.49 -1.06 15.02
CA ALA A 91 -2.92 -1.23 15.31
C ALA A 91 -3.79 -0.18 14.57
N THR A 92 -3.26 1.03 14.38
CA THR A 92 -3.91 2.10 13.61
C THR A 92 -4.19 1.68 12.17
N LEU A 93 -3.24 1.02 11.49
CA LEU A 93 -3.45 0.51 10.13
C LEU A 93 -4.63 -0.46 10.09
N LYS A 94 -4.69 -1.39 11.06
CA LYS A 94 -5.77 -2.38 11.16
C LYS A 94 -7.13 -1.69 11.31
N GLU A 95 -7.24 -0.71 12.20
CA GLU A 95 -8.47 0.06 12.41
C GLU A 95 -8.90 0.82 11.15
N ARG A 96 -7.93 1.44 10.45
CA ARG A 96 -8.19 2.19 9.21
C ARG A 96 -8.66 1.30 8.08
N VAL A 97 -8.06 0.12 7.92
CA VAL A 97 -8.50 -0.90 6.95
C VAL A 97 -9.90 -1.39 7.30
N GLN A 98 -10.17 -1.76 8.55
CA GLN A 98 -11.49 -2.21 8.98
C GLN A 98 -12.59 -1.15 8.73
N GLY A 99 -12.31 0.10 9.08
CA GLY A 99 -13.23 1.21 8.82
C GLY A 99 -13.49 1.42 7.32
N ALA A 100 -12.47 1.26 6.48
CA ALA A 100 -12.62 1.35 5.03
C ALA A 100 -13.39 0.15 4.46
N CYS A 101 -13.16 -1.09 4.93
CA CYS A 101 -13.98 -2.25 4.56
C CYS A 101 -15.46 -2.03 4.86
N ARG A 102 -15.77 -1.49 6.06
CA ARG A 102 -17.16 -1.23 6.46
C ARG A 102 -17.84 -0.24 5.51
N ARG A 103 -17.18 0.90 5.22
CA ARG A 103 -17.71 1.88 4.25
C ARG A 103 -17.89 1.28 2.86
N LEU A 104 -16.95 0.45 2.40
CA LEU A 104 -17.02 -0.20 1.10
C LEU A 104 -18.22 -1.18 1.03
N LEU A 105 -18.45 -1.97 2.08
CA LEU A 105 -19.63 -2.83 2.18
C LEU A 105 -20.93 -2.03 2.19
N ASP A 106 -20.98 -0.91 2.95
CA ASP A 106 -22.15 -0.03 2.99
C ASP A 106 -22.47 0.54 1.59
N HIS A 107 -21.47 0.99 0.83
CA HIS A 107 -21.65 1.47 -0.54
C HIS A 107 -22.15 0.38 -1.50
N MET A 108 -21.61 -0.84 -1.43
CA MET A 108 -22.04 -1.95 -2.28
C MET A 108 -23.46 -2.41 -1.96
N ALA A 109 -23.85 -2.38 -0.68
CA ALA A 109 -25.22 -2.70 -0.27
C ALA A 109 -26.23 -1.69 -0.83
N VAL A 110 -25.89 -0.40 -0.89
CA VAL A 110 -26.74 0.64 -1.49
C VAL A 110 -26.86 0.46 -3.00
N ALA A 111 -25.79 0.11 -3.71
CA ALA A 111 -25.81 -0.15 -5.15
C ALA A 111 -26.76 -1.30 -5.53
N GLN A 112 -26.84 -2.36 -4.71
CA GLN A 112 -27.75 -3.49 -4.92
C GLN A 112 -29.24 -3.14 -4.76
N HIS A 113 -29.58 -2.01 -4.11
CA HIS A 113 -30.96 -1.55 -3.94
C HIS A 113 -31.42 -0.57 -5.04
N GLY A 114 -30.50 0.07 -5.77
CA GLY A 114 -30.82 1.02 -6.85
C GLY A 114 -31.25 0.37 -8.17
N GLU A 115 -30.83 -0.87 -8.45
CA GLU A 115 -31.18 -1.57 -9.71
C GLU A 115 -32.51 -2.34 -9.67
N ARG A 116 -33.15 -2.51 -8.50
CA ARG A 116 -34.41 -3.27 -8.38
C ARG A 116 -35.69 -2.42 -8.54
N VAL A 117 -35.59 -1.10 -8.67
CA VAL A 117 -36.78 -0.22 -8.71
C VAL A 117 -37.23 0.10 -10.15
N GLU A 118 -36.42 -0.14 -11.17
CA GLU A 118 -36.74 0.19 -12.56
C GLU A 118 -37.03 -1.07 -13.40
N LYS A 119 -38.00 -1.89 -12.98
CA LYS A 119 -38.74 -2.79 -13.88
C LYS A 119 -39.99 -3.36 -13.23
N ALA A 120 -41.11 -2.66 -13.43
CA ALA A 120 -42.43 -3.23 -13.74
C ALA A 120 -43.52 -2.14 -13.72
N PRO A 121 -44.62 -2.29 -14.47
CA PRO A 121 -44.79 -2.87 -15.81
C PRO A 121 -45.00 -1.78 -16.90
#